data_AF-A0A847Z4H2-F1
#
_entry.id   AF-A0A847Z4H2-F1
#
_cell.length_a   1.000
_cell.length_b   1.000
_cell.length_c   1.000
_cell.angle_alpha   90.00
_cell.angle_beta   90.00
_cell.angle_gamma   90.00
#
_symmetry.space_group_name_H-M   'P 1'
#
loop_
_entity.id
_entity.type
_entity.pdbx_description
1 polymer ?
#
loop_
_entity_poly.entity_id
_entity_poly.type
_entity_poly.pdbx_seq_one_letter_code
_entity_poly.pdbx_strand_id
1 'polypeptide(L)'
;MSNSFLLNKKDMLKDTHGPVITFFSVISDKKRFINIINVLSNGTGYGYEYAVCTFPEDLDEYDIANGDTFDGVEFSVHFGDTVVISYKEFYYYLEKACENYLKKYNNEDADTINAILKKVRKKYNIS
;
A
#
# COMPACT_ATOMS: atom_id res chain seq x y z
N MET A 1 -24.35 -3.24 -8.38
CA MET A 1 -22.95 -2.86 -8.66
C MET A 1 -22.13 -3.39 -7.51
N SER A 2 -21.31 -4.43 -7.72
CA SER A 2 -20.42 -4.90 -6.65
C SER A 2 -19.38 -3.81 -6.41
N ASN A 3 -19.14 -3.44 -5.14
CA ASN A 3 -18.08 -2.51 -4.80
C ASN A 3 -16.76 -3.06 -5.38
N SER A 4 -16.21 -2.37 -6.38
CA SER A 4 -15.02 -2.84 -7.09
C SER A 4 -13.75 -2.66 -6.25
N PHE A 5 -13.81 -1.86 -5.20
CA PHE A 5 -12.65 -1.44 -4.40
C PHE A 5 -12.36 -2.36 -3.22
N LEU A 6 -11.07 -2.54 -2.90
CA LEU A 6 -10.60 -3.28 -1.72
C LEU A 6 -10.64 -2.45 -0.44
N LEU A 7 -10.61 -1.12 -0.56
CA LEU A 7 -10.74 -0.16 0.54
C LEU A 7 -11.76 0.91 0.17
N ASN A 8 -12.30 1.59 1.16
CA ASN A 8 -13.22 2.70 0.97
C ASN A 8 -13.09 3.72 2.12
N LYS A 9 -13.85 4.81 2.07
CA LYS A 9 -13.68 5.95 3.01
C LYS A 9 -13.83 5.58 4.49
N LYS A 10 -14.67 4.62 4.87
CA LYS A 10 -14.78 4.20 6.30
C LYS A 10 -13.55 3.44 6.81
N ASP A 11 -12.69 2.95 5.90
CA ASP A 11 -11.45 2.29 6.28
C ASP A 11 -10.33 3.33 6.52
N MET A 12 -10.53 4.61 6.19
CA MET A 12 -9.53 5.67 6.39
C MET A 12 -9.31 5.98 7.87
N LEU A 13 -8.04 5.98 8.29
CA LEU A 13 -7.65 6.38 9.64
C LEU A 13 -7.67 7.90 9.84
N LYS A 14 -7.39 8.67 8.78
CA LYS A 14 -7.42 10.14 8.77
C LYS A 14 -7.96 10.63 7.43
N ASP A 15 -8.62 11.79 7.42
CA ASP A 15 -9.17 12.40 6.20
C ASP A 15 -8.11 12.69 5.13
N THR A 16 -6.85 12.92 5.54
CA THR A 16 -5.72 13.14 4.64
C THR A 16 -5.22 11.87 3.94
N HIS A 17 -5.66 10.68 4.34
CA HIS A 17 -5.18 9.41 3.77
C HIS A 17 -5.89 9.02 2.47
N GLY A 18 -6.54 9.97 1.78
CA GLY A 18 -7.18 9.76 0.49
C GLY A 18 -6.27 9.09 -0.55
N PRO A 19 -5.01 9.52 -0.73
CA PRO A 19 -4.08 8.90 -1.69
C PRO A 19 -3.86 7.40 -1.45
N VAL A 20 -3.89 6.95 -0.18
CA VAL A 20 -3.74 5.53 0.18
C VAL A 20 -4.91 4.70 -0.35
N ILE A 21 -6.14 5.20 -0.19
CA ILE A 21 -7.35 4.54 -0.69
C ILE A 21 -7.33 4.47 -2.21
N THR A 22 -6.93 5.56 -2.86
CA THR A 22 -6.78 5.63 -4.32
C THR A 22 -5.78 4.60 -4.82
N PHE A 23 -4.60 4.51 -4.19
CA PHE A 23 -3.58 3.54 -4.55
C PHE A 23 -4.10 2.09 -4.48
N PHE A 24 -4.69 1.68 -3.35
CA PHE A 24 -5.24 0.33 -3.21
C PHE A 24 -6.44 0.05 -4.13
N SER A 25 -7.13 1.10 -4.59
CA SER A 25 -8.20 1.00 -5.57
C SER A 25 -7.66 0.67 -6.97
N VAL A 26 -6.59 1.33 -7.40
CA VAL A 26 -6.01 1.10 -8.74
C VAL A 26 -5.33 -0.27 -8.87
N ILE A 27 -4.77 -0.80 -7.78
CA ILE A 27 -4.11 -2.13 -7.79
C ILE A 27 -5.04 -3.31 -7.48
N SER A 28 -6.36 -3.07 -7.35
CA SER A 28 -7.33 -4.06 -6.83
C SER A 28 -7.62 -5.26 -7.75
N ASP A 29 -7.08 -5.28 -8.97
CA ASP A 29 -7.28 -6.35 -9.93
C ASP A 29 -6.68 -7.70 -9.48
N LYS A 30 -7.46 -8.78 -9.60
CA LYS A 30 -7.08 -10.13 -9.16
C LYS A 30 -5.73 -10.59 -9.71
N LYS A 31 -5.42 -10.27 -10.98
CA LYS A 31 -4.21 -10.76 -11.64
C LYS A 31 -2.92 -10.10 -11.12
N ARG A 32 -3.02 -8.96 -10.45
CA ARG A 32 -1.85 -8.13 -10.10
C ARG A 32 -1.69 -7.89 -8.62
N PHE A 33 -2.79 -7.84 -7.87
CA PHE A 33 -2.78 -7.45 -6.46
C PHE A 33 -1.71 -8.17 -5.65
N ILE A 34 -1.68 -9.51 -5.70
CA ILE A 34 -0.70 -10.35 -4.97
C ILE A 34 0.75 -10.01 -5.34
N ASN A 35 1.03 -9.85 -6.64
CA ASN A 35 2.38 -9.52 -7.10
C ASN A 35 2.81 -8.14 -6.60
N ILE A 36 1.90 -7.17 -6.62
CA ILE A 36 2.19 -5.81 -6.16
C ILE A 36 2.43 -5.79 -4.65
N ILE A 37 1.56 -6.38 -3.83
CA ILE A 37 1.78 -6.38 -2.38
C ILE A 37 3.03 -7.17 -1.98
N ASN A 38 3.45 -8.16 -2.79
CA ASN A 38 4.72 -8.84 -2.60
C ASN A 38 5.92 -7.90 -2.87
N VAL A 39 5.84 -7.04 -3.89
CA VAL A 39 6.85 -5.98 -4.12
C VAL A 39 6.90 -5.03 -2.93
N LEU A 40 5.75 -4.49 -2.50
CA LEU A 40 5.66 -3.59 -1.34
C LEU A 40 6.22 -4.24 -0.06
N SER A 41 6.08 -5.56 0.08
CA SER A 41 6.63 -6.30 1.23
C SER A 41 8.15 -6.28 1.35
N ASN A 42 8.85 -5.93 0.28
CA ASN A 42 10.31 -5.73 0.28
C ASN A 42 10.72 -4.32 0.73
N GLY A 43 9.77 -3.40 0.88
CA GLY A 43 10.06 -1.97 0.97
C GLY A 43 10.47 -1.39 -0.38
N THR A 44 9.87 -1.90 -1.45
CA THR A 44 10.06 -1.38 -2.80
C THR A 44 8.75 -0.77 -3.25
N GLY A 45 8.83 0.45 -3.76
CA GLY A 45 7.69 1.22 -4.24
C GLY A 45 7.06 0.60 -5.48
N TYR A 46 5.88 1.11 -5.82
CA TYR A 46 5.17 0.70 -7.02
C TYR A 46 4.33 1.86 -7.54
N GLY A 47 4.43 2.14 -8.84
CA GLY A 47 3.58 3.10 -9.54
C GLY A 47 2.62 2.39 -10.49
N TYR A 48 1.35 2.79 -10.48
CA TYR A 48 0.36 2.30 -11.45
C TYR A 48 -0.67 3.35 -11.79
N GLU A 49 -0.88 3.53 -13.10
CA GLU A 49 -1.73 4.58 -13.66
C GLU A 49 -1.39 5.96 -13.10
N TYR A 50 -2.20 6.44 -12.15
CA TYR A 50 -2.08 7.76 -11.55
C TYR A 50 -1.79 7.73 -10.05
N ALA A 51 -1.46 6.58 -9.48
CA ALA A 51 -1.11 6.47 -8.07
C ALA A 51 0.26 5.80 -7.89
N VAL A 52 1.06 6.36 -6.99
CA VAL A 52 2.40 5.87 -6.67
C VAL A 52 2.52 5.66 -5.17
N CYS A 53 3.19 4.57 -4.79
CA CYS A 53 3.64 4.29 -3.45
C CYS A 53 5.17 4.26 -3.47
N THR A 54 5.81 5.02 -2.58
CA THR A 54 7.27 5.18 -2.50
C THR A 54 7.74 4.85 -1.10
N PHE A 55 8.76 4.00 -0.99
CA PHE A 55 9.48 3.75 0.24
C PHE A 55 10.75 4.60 0.30
N PRO A 56 11.28 4.91 1.50
CA PRO A 56 12.54 5.64 1.62
C PRO A 56 13.70 4.92 0.93
N GLU A 57 13.66 3.59 0.84
CA GLU A 57 14.65 2.79 0.12
C GLU A 57 14.61 2.95 -1.41
N ASP A 58 13.58 3.59 -1.97
CA ASP A 58 13.50 3.90 -3.39
C ASP A 58 14.20 5.22 -3.75
N LEU A 59 14.52 6.05 -2.76
CA LEU A 59 15.14 7.36 -2.97
C LEU A 59 16.63 7.21 -3.30
N ASP A 60 17.07 7.89 -4.35
CA ASP A 60 18.49 7.91 -4.73
C ASP A 60 19.26 9.06 -4.05
N GLU A 61 20.57 9.14 -4.30
CA GLU A 61 21.42 10.19 -3.72
C GLU A 61 20.99 11.60 -4.15
N TYR A 62 20.42 11.74 -5.35
CA TYR A 62 19.96 13.02 -5.87
C TYR A 62 18.66 13.45 -5.18
N ASP A 63 17.71 12.54 -4.97
CA ASP A 63 16.47 12.79 -4.22
C ASP A 63 16.81 13.29 -2.80
N ILE A 64 17.67 12.53 -2.10
CA ILE A 64 18.10 12.86 -0.73
C ILE A 64 18.85 14.20 -0.69
N ALA A 65 19.72 14.49 -1.66
CA ALA A 65 20.44 15.75 -1.74
C ALA A 65 19.53 16.96 -1.95
N ASN A 66 18.36 16.76 -2.57
CA ASN A 66 17.33 17.79 -2.73
C ASN A 66 16.38 17.91 -1.53
N GLY A 67 16.60 17.11 -0.49
CA GLY A 67 15.84 17.15 0.76
C GLY A 67 14.64 16.23 0.79
N ASP A 68 14.45 15.38 -0.23
CA ASP A 68 13.40 14.37 -0.23
C ASP A 68 13.79 13.27 0.76
N THR A 69 13.25 13.40 1.97
CA THR A 69 13.41 12.41 3.04
C THR A 69 12.10 12.33 3.82
N PHE A 70 11.69 11.13 4.17
CA PHE A 70 10.48 10.90 4.95
C PHE A 70 10.61 9.61 5.77
N ASP A 71 9.88 9.57 6.89
CA ASP A 71 9.77 8.40 7.75
C ASP A 71 8.39 7.74 7.56
N GLY A 72 8.38 6.55 6.99
CA GLY A 72 7.17 5.82 6.63
C GLY A 72 7.06 5.50 5.15
N VAL A 73 5.86 5.60 4.60
CA VAL A 73 5.55 5.28 3.21
C VAL A 73 4.80 6.46 2.59
N GLU A 74 5.30 6.96 1.47
CA GLU A 74 4.63 8.03 0.74
C GLU A 74 3.64 7.44 -0.27
N PHE A 75 2.45 8.04 -0.33
CA PHE A 75 1.46 7.79 -1.37
C PHE A 75 1.16 9.10 -2.09
N SER A 76 1.28 9.11 -3.40
CA SER A 76 0.96 10.26 -4.25
C SER A 76 -0.01 9.89 -5.36
N VAL A 77 -0.82 10.86 -5.76
CA VAL A 77 -1.75 10.75 -6.87
C VAL A 77 -1.43 11.83 -7.90
N HIS A 78 -1.32 11.49 -9.19
CA HIS A 78 -1.06 12.48 -10.25
C HIS A 78 -2.11 13.61 -10.21
N PHE A 79 -1.64 14.86 -10.13
CA PHE A 79 -2.45 16.06 -9.98
C PHE A 79 -3.33 16.10 -8.71
N GLY A 80 -3.04 15.25 -7.74
CA GLY A 80 -3.73 15.18 -6.45
C GLY A 80 -2.78 15.41 -5.28
N ASP A 81 -3.20 14.92 -4.12
CA ASP A 81 -2.46 15.06 -2.88
C ASP A 81 -1.38 13.98 -2.74
N THR A 82 -0.35 14.33 -1.97
CA THR A 82 0.67 13.41 -1.46
C THR A 82 0.51 13.29 0.05
N VAL A 83 0.71 12.08 0.59
CA VAL A 83 0.70 11.83 2.04
C VAL A 83 1.78 10.84 2.41
N VAL A 84 2.53 11.15 3.47
CA VAL A 84 3.40 10.19 4.15
C VAL A 84 2.63 9.60 5.32
N ILE A 85 2.57 8.27 5.39
CA ILE A 85 1.96 7.54 6.50
C ILE A 85 3.01 6.69 7.22
N SER A 86 2.82 6.46 8.51
CA SER A 86 3.70 5.56 9.26
C SER A 86 3.62 4.12 8.74
N TYR A 87 4.66 3.32 8.98
CA TYR A 87 4.63 1.88 8.64
C TYR A 87 3.47 1.13 9.31
N LYS A 88 3.02 1.58 10.49
CA LYS A 88 1.86 1.01 11.19
C LYS A 88 0.55 1.29 10.47
N GLU A 89 0.38 2.51 9.98
CA GLU A 89 -0.77 2.88 9.15
C GLU A 89 -0.73 2.13 7.82
N PHE A 90 0.45 2.03 7.19
CA PHE A 90 0.63 1.22 5.97
C PHE A 90 0.22 -0.24 6.17
N TYR A 91 0.71 -0.88 7.25
CA TYR A 91 0.36 -2.27 7.55
C TYR A 91 -1.15 -2.43 7.77
N TYR A 92 -1.80 -1.50 8.47
CA TYR A 92 -3.25 -1.52 8.67
C TYR A 92 -4.01 -1.52 7.33
N TYR A 93 -3.64 -0.64 6.39
CA TYR A 93 -4.30 -0.59 5.09
C TYR A 93 -4.03 -1.82 4.25
N LEU A 94 -2.79 -2.32 4.26
CA LEU A 94 -2.40 -3.54 3.56
C LEU A 94 -3.20 -4.75 4.08
N GLU A 95 -3.29 -4.91 5.39
CA GLU A 95 -4.05 -5.99 6.04
C GLU A 95 -5.54 -5.91 5.67
N LYS A 96 -6.15 -4.73 5.76
CA LYS A 96 -7.56 -4.54 5.38
C LYS A 96 -7.81 -4.81 3.89
N ALA A 97 -6.92 -4.37 3.01
CA ALA A 97 -7.02 -4.65 1.58
C ALA A 97 -6.93 -6.16 1.31
N CYS A 98 -6.01 -6.86 1.99
CA CYS A 98 -5.85 -8.31 1.89
C CYS A 98 -7.09 -9.07 2.40
N GLU A 99 -7.64 -8.67 3.56
CA GLU A 99 -8.89 -9.25 4.09
C GLU A 99 -10.04 -9.14 3.08
N ASN A 100 -10.19 -7.95 2.48
CA ASN A 100 -11.26 -7.69 1.52
C ASN A 100 -11.02 -8.39 0.18
N TYR A 101 -9.76 -8.55 -0.22
CA TYR A 101 -9.38 -9.32 -1.40
C TYR A 101 -9.77 -10.80 -1.25
N LEU A 102 -9.41 -11.43 -0.13
CA LEU A 102 -9.75 -12.84 0.14
C LEU A 102 -11.25 -13.09 0.20
N LYS A 103 -12.01 -12.19 0.83
CA LYS A 103 -13.48 -12.24 0.85
C LYS A 103 -14.09 -12.13 -0.55
N LYS A 104 -13.43 -11.42 -1.47
CA LYS A 104 -13.94 -11.16 -2.82
C LYS A 104 -13.58 -12.24 -3.84
N TYR A 105 -12.38 -12.81 -3.76
CA TYR A 105 -11.81 -13.62 -4.85
C TYR A 105 -11.51 -15.10 -4.51
N ASN A 106 -12.00 -15.58 -3.36
CA ASN A 106 -11.83 -16.94 -2.81
C ASN A 106 -10.49 -17.15 -2.05
N ASN A 107 -10.47 -18.13 -1.15
CA ASN A 107 -9.44 -18.28 -0.09
C ASN A 107 -8.09 -18.91 -0.52
N GLU A 108 -7.88 -19.18 -1.81
CA GLU A 108 -6.70 -19.92 -2.31
C GLU A 108 -5.38 -19.13 -2.13
N ASP A 109 -5.46 -17.80 -2.08
CA ASP A 109 -4.29 -16.92 -1.91
C ASP A 109 -3.93 -16.68 -0.42
N ALA A 110 -4.65 -17.27 0.54
CA ALA A 110 -4.54 -16.92 1.96
C ALA A 110 -3.16 -17.18 2.55
N ASP A 111 -2.53 -18.31 2.23
CA ASP A 111 -1.19 -18.63 2.75
C ASP A 111 -0.14 -17.66 2.22
N THR A 112 -0.22 -17.30 0.93
CA THR A 112 0.64 -16.30 0.31
C THR A 112 0.45 -14.93 0.95
N ILE A 113 -0.79 -14.49 1.13
CA ILE A 113 -1.11 -13.22 1.80
C ILE A 113 -0.60 -13.22 3.25
N ASN A 114 -0.80 -14.29 4.00
CA ASN A 114 -0.33 -14.40 5.38
C ASN A 114 1.20 -14.33 5.47
N ALA A 115 1.92 -14.95 4.53
CA ALA A 115 3.37 -14.85 4.45
C ALA A 115 3.83 -13.40 4.16
N ILE A 116 3.15 -12.72 3.24
CA ILE A 116 3.41 -11.31 2.89
C ILE A 116 3.18 -10.39 4.09
N LEU A 117 2.03 -10.50 4.76
CA LEU A 117 1.69 -9.70 5.94
C LEU A 117 2.72 -9.94 7.07
N LYS A 118 3.08 -11.20 7.34
CA LYS A 118 4.10 -11.54 8.33
C LYS A 118 5.46 -10.91 8.01
N LYS A 119 5.84 -10.87 6.74
CA LYS A 119 7.09 -10.25 6.28
C LYS A 119 7.10 -8.74 6.53
N VAL A 120 6.02 -8.04 6.17
CA VAL A 120 5.87 -6.60 6.44
C VAL A 120 5.91 -6.32 7.94
N ARG A 121 5.16 -7.10 8.72
CA ARG A 121 5.12 -6.99 10.18
C ARG A 121 6.50 -7.10 10.81
N LYS A 122 7.32 -8.06 10.34
CA LYS A 122 8.70 -8.26 10.79
C LYS A 122 9.63 -7.15 10.32
N LYS A 123 9.55 -6.70 9.06
CA LYS A 123 10.45 -5.67 8.51
C LYS A 123 10.33 -4.35 9.28
N TYR A 124 9.12 -3.96 9.66
CA TYR A 124 8.85 -2.68 10.31
C TYR A 124 8.55 -2.80 11.82
N ASN A 125 8.87 -3.94 12.45
CA ASN A 125 8.71 -4.17 13.89
C ASN A 125 7.30 -3.86 14.43
N ILE A 126 6.26 -4.30 13.73
CA ILE A 126 4.87 -3.99 14.07
C ILE A 126 4.36 -5.01 15.08
N SER A 127 4.12 -4.56 16.32
CA SER A 127 3.58 -5.37 17.43
C SER A 127 2.15 -5.85 17.18
#